data_AF-A0A1M5Y1S3-F1
#
_entry.id   AF-A0A1M5Y1S3-F1
#
_cell.length_a   1.000
_cell.length_b   1.000
_cell.length_c   1.000
_cell.angle_alpha   90.00
_cell.angle_beta   90.00
_cell.angle_gamma   90.00
#
_symmetry.space_group_name_H-M   'P 1'
#
loop_
_entity.id
_entity.type
_entity.pdbx_description
1 polymer ?
#
loop_
_entity_poly.entity_id
_entity_poly.type
_entity_poly.pdbx_seq_one_letter_code
_entity_poly.pdbx_strand_id
1 'polypeptide(L)'
;MIHNLYEDYTHKRPAAFELRGKKIDVKDWKEMLIETGNLLFDIDEKIISSFPYNSKMNGKKVVYFSFEREPSMRSPRKLKDLDLYIATNHSAKHIRNIISNMIKQYKISISDFKIYLKADYSELH
;
A
#
# COMPACT_ATOMS: atom_id res chain seq x y z
N MET A 1 -8.45 -18.92 0.78
CA MET A 1 -8.72 -18.38 -0.57
C MET A 1 -7.69 -17.28 -0.86
N ILE A 2 -7.28 -17.13 -2.13
CA ILE A 2 -6.36 -16.07 -2.56
C ILE A 2 -7.21 -14.88 -3.01
N HIS A 3 -7.01 -13.72 -2.40
CA HIS A 3 -7.73 -12.50 -2.73
C HIS A 3 -6.80 -11.55 -3.51
N ASN A 4 -7.35 -10.65 -4.33
CA ASN A 4 -6.58 -9.68 -5.11
C ASN A 4 -7.15 -8.27 -4.97
N LEU A 5 -6.44 -7.25 -5.47
CA LEU A 5 -6.89 -5.86 -5.41
C LEU A 5 -8.11 -5.58 -6.33
N TYR A 6 -8.99 -6.53 -6.64
CA TYR A 6 -10.33 -6.30 -7.20
C TYR A 6 -11.43 -6.33 -6.13
N GLU A 7 -11.22 -6.98 -4.99
CA GLU A 7 -12.28 -7.28 -4.03
C GLU A 7 -12.69 -6.12 -3.10
N ASP A 8 -13.92 -6.21 -2.58
CA ASP A 8 -14.37 -5.38 -1.46
C ASP A 8 -13.79 -5.94 -0.15
N TYR A 9 -13.01 -5.09 0.51
CA TYR A 9 -12.31 -5.37 1.77
C TYR A 9 -12.96 -4.70 2.98
N THR A 10 -14.18 -4.21 2.84
CA THR A 10 -14.94 -3.66 3.96
C THR A 10 -15.05 -4.71 5.06
N HIS A 11 -14.67 -4.35 6.29
CA HIS A 11 -14.55 -5.20 7.48
C HIS A 11 -13.46 -6.30 7.48
N LYS A 12 -12.66 -6.45 6.42
CA LYS A 12 -11.62 -7.47 6.34
C LYS A 12 -10.25 -6.94 6.79
N ARG A 13 -9.49 -7.74 7.54
CA ARG A 13 -8.11 -7.43 7.94
C ARG A 13 -7.12 -8.26 7.12
N PRO A 14 -6.07 -7.65 6.56
CA PRO A 14 -5.02 -8.43 5.93
C PRO A 14 -4.16 -9.12 6.98
N ALA A 15 -3.60 -10.26 6.61
CA ALA A 15 -2.59 -11.00 7.35
C ALA A 15 -1.24 -11.01 6.61
N ALA A 16 -1.26 -11.01 5.27
CA ALA A 16 -0.06 -10.93 4.45
C ALA A 16 -0.40 -10.42 3.04
N PHE A 17 0.62 -10.06 2.28
CA PHE A 17 0.54 -9.98 0.81
C PHE A 17 1.71 -10.70 0.17
N GLU A 18 1.58 -11.04 -1.10
CA GLU A 18 2.66 -11.58 -1.93
C GLU A 18 2.73 -10.80 -3.24
N LEU A 19 3.95 -10.42 -3.61
CA LEU A 19 4.25 -9.79 -4.89
C LEU A 19 5.55 -10.40 -5.43
N ARG A 20 5.52 -10.88 -6.68
CA ARG A 20 6.66 -11.54 -7.35
C ARG A 20 7.29 -12.67 -6.50
N GLY A 21 6.46 -13.45 -5.81
CA GLY A 21 6.89 -14.58 -4.97
C GLY A 21 7.46 -14.17 -3.59
N LYS A 22 7.61 -12.89 -3.28
CA LYS A 22 7.98 -12.41 -1.94
C LYS A 22 6.72 -12.18 -1.12
N LYS A 23 6.47 -13.07 -0.15
CA LYS A 23 5.37 -12.95 0.81
C LYS A 23 5.82 -12.15 2.03
N ILE A 24 5.01 -11.19 2.45
CA ILE A 24 5.26 -10.30 3.59
C ILE A 24 4.04 -10.30 4.51
N ASP A 25 4.25 -10.66 5.77
CA ASP A 25 3.21 -10.64 6.81
C ASP A 25 2.97 -9.21 7.32
N VAL A 26 1.70 -8.88 7.56
CA VAL A 26 1.26 -7.54 7.95
C VAL A 26 0.08 -7.64 8.92
N LYS A 27 -0.02 -6.72 9.88
CA LYS A 27 -1.07 -6.70 10.91
C LYS A 27 -2.34 -5.96 10.48
N ASP A 28 -2.19 -5.00 9.57
CA ASP A 28 -3.28 -4.14 9.10
C ASP A 28 -2.97 -3.54 7.71
N TRP A 29 -3.95 -2.82 7.17
CA TRP A 29 -3.82 -2.16 5.87
C TRP A 29 -2.75 -1.07 5.85
N LYS A 30 -2.48 -0.40 6.99
CA LYS A 30 -1.48 0.66 7.07
C LYS A 30 -0.08 0.08 6.91
N GLU A 31 0.17 -1.03 7.59
CA GLU A 31 1.42 -1.78 7.46
C GLU A 31 1.57 -2.38 6.06
N MET A 32 0.50 -2.91 5.47
CA MET A 32 0.52 -3.34 4.06
C MET A 32 0.95 -2.23 3.11
N LEU A 33 0.43 -1.01 3.29
CA LEU A 33 0.79 0.13 2.46
C LEU A 33 2.28 0.49 2.59
N ILE A 34 2.80 0.53 3.82
CA ILE A 34 4.21 0.84 4.09
C ILE A 34 5.12 -0.24 3.51
N GLU A 35 4.85 -1.51 3.78
CA GLU A 35 5.69 -2.60 3.31
C GLU A 35 5.60 -2.80 1.79
N THR A 36 4.47 -2.47 1.17
CA THR A 36 4.40 -2.36 -0.30
C THR A 36 5.33 -1.25 -0.81
N GLY A 37 5.36 -0.09 -0.15
CA GLY A 37 6.28 0.99 -0.49
C GLY A 37 7.74 0.57 -0.39
N ASN A 38 8.14 -0.07 0.71
CA ASN A 38 9.49 -0.61 0.88
C ASN A 38 9.83 -1.64 -0.20
N LEU A 39 8.92 -2.57 -0.50
CA LEU A 39 9.17 -3.58 -1.54
C LEU A 39 9.31 -2.97 -2.93
N LEU A 40 8.54 -1.93 -3.25
CA LEU A 40 8.64 -1.23 -4.53
C LEU A 40 9.93 -0.41 -4.64
N PHE A 41 10.40 0.15 -3.52
CA PHE A 41 11.73 0.76 -3.45
C PHE A 41 12.83 -0.25 -3.79
N ASP A 42 12.79 -1.46 -3.22
CA ASP A 42 13.74 -2.55 -3.56
C ASP A 42 13.70 -2.94 -5.04
N ILE A 43 12.54 -2.79 -5.70
CA ILE A 43 12.35 -3.16 -7.11
C ILE A 43 12.90 -2.07 -8.05
N ASP A 44 12.53 -0.81 -7.84
CA ASP A 44 13.04 0.33 -8.59
C ASP A 44 12.80 1.64 -7.83
N GLU A 45 13.81 2.08 -7.08
CA GLU A 45 13.81 3.34 -6.33
C GLU A 45 13.39 4.56 -7.17
N LYS A 46 13.77 4.61 -8.46
CA LYS A 46 13.52 5.78 -9.30
C LYS A 46 12.02 5.97 -9.55
N ILE A 47 11.28 4.86 -9.66
CA ILE A 47 9.84 4.92 -9.88
C ILE A 47 9.13 5.43 -8.62
N ILE A 48 9.40 4.87 -7.44
CA ILE A 48 8.74 5.32 -6.20
C ILE A 48 9.13 6.77 -5.85
N SER A 49 10.38 7.16 -6.08
CA SER A 49 10.87 8.52 -5.86
C SER A 49 10.20 9.57 -6.76
N SER A 50 9.58 9.13 -7.86
CA SER A 50 8.79 10.03 -8.73
C SER A 50 7.37 10.31 -8.20
N PHE A 51 6.88 9.54 -7.22
CA PHE A 51 5.48 9.62 -6.77
C PHE A 51 5.08 10.99 -6.21
N PRO A 52 5.91 11.70 -5.42
CA PRO A 52 5.57 13.05 -4.96
C PRO A 52 5.23 14.03 -6.08
N TYR A 53 5.87 13.89 -7.24
CA TYR A 53 5.73 14.78 -8.40
C TYR A 53 4.70 14.28 -9.43
N ASN A 54 4.17 13.06 -9.24
CA ASN A 54 3.22 12.45 -10.17
C ASN A 54 1.78 12.76 -9.74
N SER A 55 1.07 13.58 -10.52
CA SER A 55 -0.33 13.98 -10.23
C SER A 55 -1.34 12.82 -10.26
N LYS A 56 -0.98 11.66 -10.81
CA LYS A 56 -1.79 10.43 -10.75
C LYS A 56 -1.55 9.65 -9.45
N MET A 57 -0.44 9.91 -8.76
CA MET A 57 -0.05 9.25 -7.51
C MET A 57 -0.28 10.13 -6.29
N ASN A 58 -0.22 11.44 -6.44
CA ASN A 58 -0.28 12.39 -5.34
C ASN A 58 -1.46 13.35 -5.48
N GLY A 59 -2.21 13.55 -4.40
CA GLY A 59 -3.37 14.44 -4.40
C GLY A 59 -2.97 15.92 -4.31
N LYS A 60 -3.72 16.79 -4.99
CA LYS A 60 -3.49 18.26 -4.93
C LYS A 60 -3.77 18.87 -3.56
N LYS A 61 -4.79 18.37 -2.86
CA LYS A 61 -5.24 18.91 -1.55
C LYS A 61 -4.74 18.09 -0.36
N VAL A 62 -4.56 16.79 -0.58
CA VAL A 62 -4.08 15.85 0.44
C VAL A 62 -2.89 15.14 -0.16
N VAL A 63 -1.72 15.42 0.39
CA VAL A 63 -0.46 14.79 -0.02
C VAL A 63 -0.45 13.36 0.52
N TYR A 64 -0.13 12.42 -0.37
CA TYR A 64 0.04 11.00 -0.07
C TYR A 64 1.51 10.63 0.03
N PHE A 65 2.35 11.20 -0.85
CA PHE A 65 3.79 10.94 -0.91
C PHE A 65 4.55 12.27 -0.88
N SER A 66 5.60 12.37 -0.06
CA SER A 66 6.48 13.53 0.00
C SER A 66 7.84 13.16 0.60
N PHE A 67 8.92 13.83 0.18
CA PHE A 67 10.23 13.71 0.82
C PHE A 67 10.31 14.44 2.16
N GLU A 68 9.32 15.28 2.44
CA GLU A 68 9.20 16.02 3.68
C GLU A 68 7.87 15.74 4.36
N ARG A 69 7.80 16.02 5.66
CA ARG A 69 6.57 15.86 6.41
C ARG A 69 5.64 17.05 6.16
N GLU A 70 4.76 16.90 5.18
CA GLU A 70 3.78 17.93 4.80
C GLU A 70 2.60 18.05 5.78
N PRO A 71 2.12 19.26 6.12
CA PRO A 71 0.99 19.45 7.04
C PRO A 71 -0.32 18.79 6.58
N SER A 72 -0.51 18.66 5.26
CA SER A 72 -1.70 18.04 4.69
C SER A 72 -1.69 16.51 4.73
N MET A 73 -0.57 15.89 5.09
CA MET A 73 -0.45 14.43 5.17
C MET A 73 -1.14 13.87 6.39
N ARG A 74 -1.93 12.81 6.18
CA ARG A 74 -2.69 12.15 7.24
C ARG A 74 -1.88 11.00 7.83
N SER A 75 -1.35 11.21 9.03
CA SER A 75 -0.49 10.24 9.74
C SER A 75 0.68 9.74 8.88
N PRO A 76 1.61 10.62 8.47
CA PRO A 76 2.73 10.23 7.63
C PRO A 76 3.65 9.23 8.34
N ARG A 77 4.14 8.26 7.58
CA ARG A 77 5.14 7.26 7.98
C ARG A 77 6.27 7.25 6.97
N LYS A 78 7.50 7.20 7.46
CA LYS A 78 8.70 7.15 6.62
C LYS A 78 8.92 5.72 6.12
N LEU A 79 9.35 5.56 4.86
CA LEU A 79 9.87 4.28 4.36
C LEU A 79 11.26 4.00 4.97
N LYS A 80 11.67 2.73 5.02
CA LYS A 80 12.87 2.32 5.78
C LYS A 80 14.17 2.93 5.20
N ASP A 81 14.35 2.81 3.90
CA ASP A 81 15.62 3.10 3.21
C ASP A 81 15.54 4.33 2.29
N LEU A 82 14.45 5.10 2.41
CA LEU A 82 14.21 6.30 1.63
C LEU A 82 13.62 7.39 2.54
N ASP A 83 14.07 8.63 2.37
CA ASP A 83 13.49 9.83 3.00
C ASP A 83 12.11 10.17 2.44
N LEU A 84 11.33 9.17 2.01
CA LEU A 84 9.99 9.32 1.50
C LEU A 84 8.97 8.97 2.57
N TYR A 85 8.05 9.89 2.81
CA TYR A 85 6.90 9.71 3.67
C TYR A 85 5.68 9.27 2.86
N ILE A 86 4.88 8.40 3.47
CA ILE A 86 3.59 7.94 2.96
C ILE A 86 2.48 8.24 3.97
N ALA A 87 1.35 8.81 3.52
CA ALA A 87 0.17 9.03 4.36
C ALA A 87 -0.57 7.69 4.58
N THR A 88 -0.82 7.33 5.85
CA THR A 88 -1.37 6.00 6.18
C THR A 88 -2.76 6.03 6.79
N ASN A 89 -3.33 7.19 7.13
CA ASN A 89 -4.67 7.26 7.70
C ASN A 89 -5.76 7.31 6.62
N HIS A 90 -6.01 6.13 6.04
CA HIS A 90 -6.96 5.90 4.96
C HIS A 90 -7.81 4.66 5.26
N SER A 91 -9.02 4.59 4.67
CA SER A 91 -9.85 3.38 4.75
C SER A 91 -9.21 2.22 3.96
N ALA A 92 -9.58 0.98 4.28
CA ALA A 92 -9.08 -0.21 3.57
C ALA A 92 -9.24 -0.09 2.04
N LYS A 93 -10.42 0.36 1.58
CA LYS A 93 -10.69 0.62 0.16
C LYS A 93 -9.73 1.65 -0.45
N HIS A 94 -9.47 2.73 0.27
CA HIS A 94 -8.60 3.79 -0.23
C HIS A 94 -7.13 3.33 -0.25
N ILE A 95 -6.68 2.58 0.75
CA ILE A 95 -5.34 1.95 0.78
C ILE A 95 -5.17 0.98 -0.39
N ARG A 96 -6.14 0.09 -0.63
CA ARG A 96 -6.16 -0.81 -1.80
C ARG A 96 -5.99 -0.03 -3.11
N ASN A 97 -6.69 1.10 -3.25
CA ASN A 97 -6.59 1.94 -4.45
C ASN A 97 -5.20 2.58 -4.60
N ILE A 98 -4.62 3.08 -3.51
CA ILE A 98 -3.24 3.60 -3.51
C ILE A 98 -2.28 2.49 -3.96
N ILE A 99 -2.32 1.31 -3.33
CA ILE A 99 -1.47 0.16 -3.69
C ILE A 99 -1.63 -0.21 -5.16
N SER A 100 -2.88 -0.30 -5.65
CA SER A 100 -3.17 -0.60 -7.06
C SER A 100 -2.55 0.42 -8.02
N ASN A 101 -2.58 1.70 -7.65
CA ASN A 101 -1.95 2.76 -8.46
C ASN A 101 -0.43 2.68 -8.39
N MET A 102 0.14 2.36 -7.23
CA MET A 102 1.58 2.18 -7.04
C MET A 102 2.09 1.08 -7.97
N ILE A 103 1.54 -0.14 -7.89
CA ILE A 103 2.02 -1.28 -8.70
C ILE A 103 1.83 -1.08 -10.21
N LYS A 104 0.80 -0.31 -10.63
CA LYS A 104 0.61 0.06 -12.04
C LYS A 104 1.73 0.93 -12.59
N GLN A 105 2.35 1.81 -11.78
CA GLN A 105 3.51 2.58 -12.22
C GLN A 105 4.70 1.68 -12.57
N TYR A 106 4.79 0.51 -11.92
CA TYR A 106 5.80 -0.53 -12.18
C TYR A 106 5.40 -1.48 -13.32
N LYS A 107 4.27 -1.23 -13.99
CA LYS A 107 3.70 -2.11 -15.02
C LYS A 107 3.47 -3.54 -14.51
N ILE A 108 3.23 -3.71 -13.21
CA ILE A 108 2.91 -5.00 -12.60
C ILE A 108 1.41 -5.22 -12.68
N SER A 109 0.98 -6.44 -13.05
CA SER A 109 -0.43 -6.77 -13.10
C SER A 109 -1.02 -6.78 -11.69
N ILE A 110 -2.27 -6.32 -11.56
CA ILE A 110 -3.01 -6.39 -10.29
C ILE A 110 -3.14 -7.84 -9.80
N SER A 111 -3.25 -8.80 -10.72
CA SER A 111 -3.33 -10.23 -10.40
C SER A 111 -2.09 -10.77 -9.69
N ASP A 112 -0.94 -10.11 -9.87
CA ASP A 112 0.34 -10.55 -9.30
C ASP A 112 0.47 -10.10 -7.84
N PHE A 113 -0.40 -9.20 -7.38
CA PHE A 113 -0.48 -8.75 -6.00
C PHE A 113 -1.56 -9.55 -5.27
N LYS A 114 -1.13 -10.59 -4.56
CA LYS A 114 -2.01 -11.46 -3.78
C LYS A 114 -2.15 -10.91 -2.37
N ILE A 115 -3.37 -10.89 -1.86
CA ILE A 115 -3.69 -10.52 -0.48
C ILE A 115 -4.20 -11.76 0.25
N TYR A 116 -3.61 -12.01 1.41
CA TYR A 116 -4.05 -13.02 2.36
C TYR A 116 -4.76 -12.31 3.49
N LEU A 117 -6.04 -12.63 3.67
CA LEU A 117 -6.84 -12.06 4.75
C LEU A 117 -6.68 -12.92 6.00
N LYS A 118 -6.75 -12.27 7.16
CA LYS A 118 -6.88 -12.98 8.42
C LYS A 118 -8.23 -13.71 8.39
N ALA A 119 -8.22 -15.02 8.63
CA ALA A 119 -9.48 -15.72 8.84
C ALA A 119 -10.11 -15.16 10.12
N ASP A 120 -11.27 -14.51 9.99
CA ASP A 120 -12.12 -14.25 11.14
C ASP A 120 -12.64 -15.63 11.59
N TYR A 121 -11.98 -16.24 12.57
CA TYR A 121 -12.59 -17.31 13.36
C TYR A 121 -13.63 -16.66 14.26
N SER A 122 -14.73 -16.17 13.69
CA SER A 122 -15.98 -16.19 14.41
C SER A 122 -16.51 -17.62 14.27
N GLU A 123 -16.09 -18.50 15.17
CA GLU A 123 -16.99 -19.59 15.55
C GLU A 123 -18.23 -18.90 16.12
N LEU A 124 -19.25 -18.74 15.27
CA LEU A 124 -20.60 -18.45 15.71
C LEU A 124 -21.10 -19.72 16.39
N HIS A 125 -20.98 -19.74 17.72
CA HIS A 125 -21.83 -20.55 18.60
C HIS A 125 -23.19 -19.87 18.73
#